data_AF-A0AAP5IE15-F1
#
_entry.id   AF-A0AAP5IE15-F1
#
_cell.length_a   1.000
_cell.length_b   1.000
_cell.length_c   1.000
_cell.angle_alpha   90.00
_cell.angle_beta   90.00
_cell.angle_gamma   90.00
#
_symmetry.space_group_name_H-M   'P 1'
#
loop_
_entity.id
_entity.type
_entity.pdbx_description
1 polymer ?
#
loop_
_entity_poly.entity_id
_entity_poly.type
_entity_poly.pdbx_seq_one_letter_code
_entity_poly.pdbx_strand_id
1 'polypeptide(L)'
;MKDFIRSLFQNYKQKGILIDTNILLLWFVGTVNRSRISQFNRTEKFLPEDYDLLVSILSYFSKIVTTPNVLTEVNSLINQIGEPERSQCYSILAQAMTVLDEFYIKSVDAVQLDNFTKYGLTDCGIVTLAKNKYLVLTDDFKLANYLQKVGIDTINFNNIRTYGW
;
A
#
# COMPACT_ATOMS: atom_id res chain seq x y z
N MET A 1 11.55 -14.97 -10.88
CA MET A 1 10.84 -13.87 -10.17
C MET A 1 9.65 -14.40 -9.38
N LYS A 2 8.76 -15.19 -9.98
CA LYS A 2 7.61 -15.80 -9.29
C LYS A 2 7.98 -16.58 -8.02
N ASP A 3 8.99 -17.46 -8.08
CA ASP A 3 9.42 -18.23 -6.90
C ASP A 3 9.99 -17.37 -5.77
N PHE A 4 10.66 -16.27 -6.13
CA PHE A 4 11.16 -15.28 -5.17
C PHE A 4 10.03 -14.52 -4.49
N ILE A 5 9.00 -14.13 -5.24
CA ILE A 5 7.81 -13.49 -4.65
C ILE A 5 7.10 -14.48 -3.72
N ARG A 6 6.94 -15.73 -4.14
CA ARG A 6 6.32 -16.78 -3.32
C ARG A 6 7.08 -17.01 -2.01
N SER A 7 8.41 -17.01 -2.03
CA SER A 7 9.20 -17.17 -0.80
C SER A 7 9.03 -15.98 0.15
N LEU A 8 9.00 -14.75 -0.37
CA LEU A 8 8.66 -13.56 0.43
C LEU A 8 7.28 -13.68 1.06
N PHE A 9 6.27 -14.07 0.27
CA PHE A 9 4.92 -14.25 0.78
C PHE A 9 4.90 -15.26 1.94
N GLN A 10 5.53 -16.42 1.77
CA GLN A 10 5.66 -17.42 2.83
C GLN A 10 6.35 -16.87 4.09
N ASN A 11 7.45 -16.15 3.94
CA ASN A 11 8.21 -15.57 5.05
C ASN A 11 7.45 -14.50 5.84
N TYR A 12 6.54 -13.79 5.18
CA TYR A 12 5.80 -12.67 5.76
C TYR A 12 4.33 -12.99 6.04
N LYS A 13 3.84 -14.18 5.69
CA LYS A 13 2.43 -14.58 5.85
C LYS A 13 1.85 -14.21 7.21
N GLN A 14 2.56 -14.58 8.29
CA GLN A 14 2.15 -14.31 9.68
C GLN A 14 2.60 -12.94 10.20
N LYS A 15 3.62 -12.34 9.57
CA LYS A 15 4.17 -11.05 10.00
C LYS A 15 3.27 -9.92 9.53
N GLY A 16 2.83 -9.97 8.27
CA GLY A 16 1.97 -8.98 7.65
C GLY A 16 2.62 -8.27 6.47
N ILE A 17 1.75 -7.57 5.73
CA ILE A 17 2.08 -6.77 4.56
C ILE A 17 1.78 -5.30 4.86
N LEU A 18 2.76 -4.42 4.65
CA LEU A 18 2.58 -2.97 4.74
C LEU A 18 2.22 -2.43 3.36
N ILE A 19 1.10 -1.72 3.28
CA ILE A 19 0.60 -1.17 2.02
C ILE A 19 0.80 0.34 1.92
N ASP A 20 1.21 0.78 0.73
CA ASP A 20 1.39 2.18 0.38
C ASP A 20 0.05 2.86 -0.03
N THR A 21 0.04 4.19 -0.10
CA THR A 21 -1.12 5.05 -0.38
C THR A 21 -1.87 4.64 -1.65
N ASN A 22 -1.19 4.51 -2.79
CA ASN A 22 -1.88 4.19 -4.06
C ASN A 22 -2.46 2.77 -4.08
N ILE A 23 -1.79 1.82 -3.41
CA ILE A 23 -2.26 0.43 -3.31
C ILE A 23 -3.50 0.37 -2.41
N LEU A 24 -3.48 1.07 -1.27
CA LEU A 24 -4.64 1.17 -0.40
C LEU A 24 -5.81 1.89 -1.08
N LEU A 25 -5.53 2.93 -1.85
CA LEU A 25 -6.54 3.65 -2.63
C LEU A 25 -7.16 2.76 -3.71
N LEU A 26 -6.37 1.93 -4.41
CA LEU A 26 -6.89 0.94 -5.36
C LEU A 26 -7.88 -0.02 -4.68
N TRP A 27 -7.56 -0.48 -3.46
CA TRP A 27 -8.48 -1.33 -2.70
C TRP A 27 -9.82 -0.62 -2.41
N PHE A 28 -9.80 0.64 -2.00
CA PHE A 28 -11.05 1.36 -1.69
C PHE A 28 -11.86 1.71 -2.93
N VAL A 29 -11.24 2.27 -3.97
CA VAL A 29 -11.91 2.62 -5.22
C VAL A 29 -12.48 1.37 -5.89
N GLY A 30 -11.71 0.28 -5.94
CA GLY A 30 -12.15 -0.97 -6.55
C GLY A 30 -13.26 -1.68 -5.79
N THR A 31 -13.33 -1.51 -4.46
CA THR A 31 -14.43 -2.04 -3.64
C THR A 31 -15.74 -1.31 -3.91
N VAL A 32 -15.68 0.01 -4.12
CA VAL A 32 -16.87 0.82 -4.40
C VAL A 32 -17.33 0.63 -5.85
N ASN A 33 -16.42 0.82 -6.80
CA ASN A 33 -16.73 0.75 -8.22
C ASN A 33 -15.47 0.43 -9.03
N ARG A 34 -15.34 -0.83 -9.47
CA ARG A 34 -14.19 -1.27 -10.28
C ARG A 34 -14.01 -0.47 -11.57
N SER A 35 -15.10 -0.01 -12.20
CA SER A 35 -15.00 0.81 -13.42
C SER A 35 -14.41 2.20 -13.15
N ARG A 36 -14.44 2.68 -11.90
CA ARG A 36 -13.86 3.96 -11.49
C ARG A 36 -12.34 3.93 -11.45
N ILE A 37 -11.73 2.74 -11.30
CA ILE A 37 -10.27 2.56 -11.21
C ILE A 37 -9.57 3.24 -12.39
N SER A 38 -10.03 2.96 -13.62
CA SER A 38 -9.45 3.48 -14.86
C SER A 38 -9.82 4.93 -15.19
N GLN A 39 -10.69 5.56 -14.39
CA GLN A 39 -11.22 6.92 -14.62
C GLN A 39 -10.73 7.93 -13.59
N PHE A 40 -9.97 7.47 -12.59
CA PHE A 40 -9.49 8.32 -11.51
C PHE A 40 -7.97 8.45 -11.58
N ASN A 41 -7.47 9.68 -11.74
CA ASN A 41 -6.06 9.98 -12.05
C ASN A 41 -5.03 9.27 -11.15
N ARG A 42 -5.39 8.93 -9.91
CA ARG A 42 -4.48 8.24 -8.97
C ARG A 42 -4.43 6.72 -9.18
N THR A 43 -5.48 6.14 -9.73
CA THR A 43 -5.61 4.69 -9.96
C THR A 43 -5.70 4.32 -11.44
N GLU A 44 -5.71 5.30 -12.37
CA GLU A 44 -5.96 5.07 -13.81
C GLU A 44 -4.93 4.15 -14.50
N LYS A 45 -3.75 3.99 -13.90
CA LYS A 45 -2.71 3.03 -14.32
C LYS A 45 -3.03 1.56 -14.00
N PHE A 46 -4.08 1.33 -13.21
CA PHE A 46 -4.58 0.01 -12.84
C PHE A 46 -5.82 -0.35 -13.66
N LEU A 47 -6.07 -1.65 -13.74
CA LEU A 47 -7.22 -2.26 -14.36
C LEU A 47 -8.15 -2.85 -13.27
N PRO A 48 -9.43 -3.06 -13.57
CA PRO A 48 -10.36 -3.78 -12.68
C PRO A 48 -9.82 -5.11 -12.16
N GLU A 49 -9.08 -5.86 -12.97
CA GLU A 49 -8.50 -7.15 -12.61
C GLU A 49 -7.34 -7.01 -11.61
N ASP A 50 -6.66 -5.86 -11.60
CA ASP A 50 -5.62 -5.57 -10.62
C ASP A 50 -6.20 -5.42 -9.21
N TYR A 51 -7.45 -4.96 -9.08
CA TYR A 51 -8.15 -4.99 -7.80
C TYR A 51 -8.37 -6.42 -7.30
N ASP A 52 -8.81 -7.33 -8.17
CA ASP A 52 -9.00 -8.74 -7.79
C ASP A 52 -7.68 -9.39 -7.37
N LEU A 53 -6.61 -9.11 -8.12
CA LEU A 53 -5.26 -9.52 -7.75
C LEU A 53 -4.86 -8.96 -6.38
N LEU A 54 -5.08 -7.66 -6.13
CA LEU A 54 -4.77 -7.04 -4.85
C LEU A 54 -5.53 -7.72 -3.70
N VAL A 55 -6.84 -7.93 -3.83
CA VAL A 55 -7.64 -8.61 -2.80
C VAL A 55 -7.10 -10.02 -2.53
N SER A 56 -6.71 -10.77 -3.58
CA SER A 56 -6.11 -12.10 -3.43
C SER A 56 -4.80 -12.06 -2.64
N ILE A 57 -3.94 -11.07 -2.91
CA ILE A 57 -2.67 -10.87 -2.20
C ILE A 57 -2.94 -10.53 -0.74
N LEU A 58 -3.80 -9.55 -0.46
CA LEU A 58 -4.09 -9.12 0.91
C LEU A 58 -4.67 -10.25 1.75
N SER A 59 -5.55 -11.08 1.17
CA SER A 59 -6.13 -12.25 1.84
C SER A 59 -5.12 -13.32 2.24
N TYR A 60 -3.93 -13.33 1.63
CA TYR A 60 -2.88 -14.30 1.95
C TYR A 60 -2.20 -13.99 3.30
N PHE A 61 -2.13 -12.71 3.68
CA PHE A 61 -1.43 -12.26 4.88
C PHE A 61 -2.39 -12.21 6.08
N SER A 62 -1.88 -12.55 7.27
CA SER A 62 -2.66 -12.47 8.50
C SER A 62 -2.92 -11.04 8.98
N LYS A 63 -2.15 -10.07 8.46
CA LYS A 63 -2.16 -8.66 8.88
C LYS A 63 -1.91 -7.77 7.69
N ILE A 64 -2.72 -6.72 7.58
CA ILE A 64 -2.53 -5.64 6.61
C ILE A 64 -2.17 -4.39 7.42
N VAL A 65 -0.98 -3.87 7.19
CA VAL A 65 -0.34 -2.87 8.04
C VAL A 65 -0.29 -1.53 7.33
N THR A 66 -0.51 -0.44 8.06
CA THR A 66 -0.44 0.92 7.52
C THR A 66 0.01 1.94 8.57
N THR A 67 0.10 3.20 8.19
CA THR A 67 0.41 4.33 9.08
C THR A 67 -0.68 5.40 8.99
N PRO A 68 -0.84 6.24 10.03
CA PRO A 68 -1.74 7.40 9.97
C PRO A 68 -1.42 8.35 8.81
N ASN A 69 -0.14 8.46 8.41
CA ASN A 69 0.29 9.29 7.28
C ASN A 69 -0.27 8.77 5.95
N VAL A 70 -0.12 7.47 5.69
CA VAL A 70 -0.70 6.80 4.51
C VAL A 70 -2.23 6.97 4.51
N LEU A 71 -2.89 6.75 5.65
CA LEU A 71 -4.35 6.93 5.77
C LEU A 71 -4.79 8.37 5.49
N THR A 72 -4.04 9.36 5.96
CA THR A 72 -4.33 10.78 5.71
C THR A 72 -4.18 11.14 4.23
N GLU A 73 -3.16 10.60 3.56
CA GLU A 73 -3.01 10.76 2.12
C GLU A 73 -4.18 10.12 1.37
N VAL A 74 -4.55 8.88 1.73
CA VAL A 74 -5.70 8.20 1.14
C VAL A 74 -6.99 9.01 1.32
N ASN A 75 -7.25 9.53 2.52
CA ASN A 75 -8.40 10.42 2.78
C ASN A 75 -8.37 11.67 1.89
N SER A 76 -7.19 12.29 1.73
CA SER A 76 -7.01 13.47 0.87
C SER A 76 -7.25 13.15 -0.61
N LEU A 77 -6.93 11.93 -1.05
CA LEU A 77 -7.20 11.47 -2.42
C LEU A 77 -8.67 11.11 -2.62
N ILE A 78 -9.33 10.47 -1.64
CA ILE A 78 -10.78 10.20 -1.68
C ILE A 78 -11.58 11.50 -1.85
N ASN A 79 -11.15 12.61 -1.23
CA ASN A 79 -11.78 13.92 -1.40
C ASN A 79 -11.82 14.44 -2.84
N GLN A 80 -10.99 13.90 -3.74
CA GLN A 80 -10.96 14.27 -5.15
C GLN A 80 -11.97 13.47 -5.99
N ILE A 81 -12.63 12.48 -5.39
CA ILE A 81 -13.70 11.69 -6.02
C ILE A 81 -15.03 12.44 -5.88
N GLY A 82 -15.89 12.36 -6.89
CA GLY A 82 -17.25 12.93 -6.85
C GLY A 82 -18.23 12.08 -6.03
N GLU A 83 -19.39 12.65 -5.70
CA GLU A 83 -20.51 11.87 -5.14
C GLU A 83 -21.19 11.03 -6.24
N PRO A 84 -21.77 9.86 -5.89
CA PRO A 84 -21.89 9.27 -4.55
C PRO A 84 -20.68 8.44 -4.09
N GLU A 85 -19.70 8.22 -4.98
CA GLU A 85 -18.60 7.28 -4.76
C GLU A 85 -17.65 7.74 -3.64
N ARG A 86 -17.52 9.05 -3.42
CA ARG A 86 -16.77 9.60 -2.30
C ARG A 86 -17.34 9.15 -0.95
N SER A 87 -18.64 9.31 -0.73
CA SER A 87 -19.29 8.88 0.52
C SER A 87 -19.20 7.36 0.73
N GLN A 88 -19.29 6.60 -0.37
CA GLN A 88 -19.09 5.16 -0.35
C GLN A 88 -17.64 4.79 0.02
N CYS A 89 -16.64 5.49 -0.55
CA CYS A 89 -15.23 5.29 -0.20
C CYS A 89 -14.97 5.57 1.29
N TYR A 90 -15.60 6.60 1.87
CA TYR A 90 -15.49 6.84 3.31
C TYR A 90 -16.13 5.75 4.16
N SER A 91 -17.24 5.19 3.71
CA SER A 91 -17.87 4.05 4.38
C SER A 91 -16.94 2.83 4.36
N ILE A 92 -16.27 2.57 3.23
CA ILE A 92 -15.27 1.50 3.11
C ILE A 92 -14.02 1.79 3.95
N LEU A 93 -13.51 3.02 3.96
CA LEU A 93 -12.37 3.41 4.80
C LEU A 93 -12.67 3.15 6.28
N ALA A 94 -13.86 3.54 6.76
CA ALA A 94 -14.28 3.29 8.14
C ALA A 94 -14.34 1.79 8.47
N GLN A 95 -14.87 0.97 7.56
CA GLN A 95 -14.87 -0.49 7.71
C GLN A 95 -13.45 -1.06 7.72
N ALA A 96 -12.56 -0.53 6.87
CA ALA A 96 -11.18 -0.98 6.77
C ALA A 96 -10.39 -0.77 8.06
N MET A 97 -10.74 0.19 8.91
CA MET A 97 -10.10 0.40 10.22
C MET A 97 -10.29 -0.80 11.17
N THR A 98 -11.27 -1.66 10.92
CA THR A 98 -11.49 -2.87 11.72
C THR A 98 -10.57 -4.04 11.33
N VAL A 99 -9.91 -3.94 10.17
CA VAL A 99 -9.05 -4.99 9.62
C VAL A 99 -7.60 -4.54 9.37
N LEU A 100 -7.36 -3.23 9.34
CA LEU A 100 -6.03 -2.64 9.20
C LEU A 100 -5.35 -2.50 10.56
N ASP A 101 -4.11 -3.00 10.64
CA ASP A 101 -3.22 -2.76 11.77
C ASP A 101 -2.48 -1.42 11.56
N GLU A 102 -2.99 -0.36 12.18
CA GLU A 102 -2.39 0.97 12.12
C GLU A 102 -1.29 1.14 13.17
N PHE A 103 -0.12 1.63 12.75
CA PHE A 103 0.97 1.97 13.66
C PHE A 103 1.45 3.40 13.48
N TYR A 104 1.47 4.15 14.58
CA TYR A 104 2.02 5.50 14.61
C TYR A 104 3.55 5.48 14.68
N ILE A 105 4.18 6.20 13.75
CA ILE A 105 5.60 6.51 13.77
C ILE A 105 5.75 8.00 14.11
N LYS A 106 6.55 8.32 15.13
CA LYS A 106 6.80 9.72 15.45
C LYS A 106 7.56 10.38 14.31
N SER A 107 7.13 11.57 13.90
CA SER A 107 7.82 12.31 12.83
C SER A 107 9.28 12.56 13.15
N VAL A 108 9.61 12.80 14.42
CA VAL A 108 11.00 13.00 14.87
C VAL A 108 11.89 11.79 14.63
N ASP A 109 11.33 10.57 14.64
CA ASP A 109 12.06 9.33 14.36
C ASP A 109 12.19 9.13 12.85
N ALA A 110 11.11 9.41 12.09
CA ALA A 110 11.10 9.28 10.63
C ALA A 110 12.10 10.23 9.96
N VAL A 111 12.27 11.46 10.48
CA VAL A 111 13.20 12.45 9.90
C VAL A 111 14.68 12.14 10.17
N GLN A 112 15.02 11.22 11.08
CA GLN A 112 16.42 10.84 11.33
C GLN A 112 17.00 9.95 10.23
N LEU A 113 16.20 9.49 9.27
CA LEU A 113 16.69 8.68 8.17
C LEU A 113 17.53 9.54 7.22
N ASP A 114 18.73 9.08 6.87
CA ASP A 114 19.70 9.79 6.02
C ASP A 114 19.13 10.30 4.67
N ASN A 115 18.02 9.73 4.21
CA ASN A 115 17.38 10.09 2.94
C ASN A 115 16.05 10.83 3.10
N PHE A 116 15.75 11.38 4.29
CA PHE A 116 14.49 12.11 4.54
C PHE A 116 14.24 13.23 3.51
N THR A 117 15.25 14.03 3.18
CA THR A 117 15.13 15.13 2.21
C THR A 117 14.75 14.68 0.80
N LYS A 118 14.92 13.39 0.49
CA LYS A 118 14.63 12.81 -0.81
C LYS A 118 13.25 12.15 -0.90
N TYR A 119 12.78 11.56 0.20
CA TYR A 119 11.58 10.71 0.22
C TYR A 119 10.42 11.29 1.03
N GLY A 120 10.70 12.23 1.93
CA GLY A 120 9.67 12.87 2.74
C GLY A 120 9.09 11.97 3.83
N LEU A 121 8.07 12.49 4.52
CA LEU A 121 7.63 11.94 5.80
C LEU A 121 6.93 10.58 5.69
N THR A 122 6.03 10.42 4.72
CA THR A 122 5.25 9.19 4.55
C THR A 122 6.17 8.01 4.23
N ASP A 123 7.02 8.15 3.22
CA ASP A 123 7.99 7.13 2.82
C ASP A 123 8.96 6.78 3.96
N CYS A 124 9.45 7.78 4.70
CA CYS A 124 10.30 7.55 5.86
C CYS A 124 9.56 6.83 7.02
N GLY A 125 8.26 7.08 7.16
CA GLY A 125 7.38 6.32 8.05
C GLY A 125 7.28 4.85 7.64
N ILE A 126 7.08 4.59 6.34
CA ILE A 126 7.07 3.23 5.77
C ILE A 126 8.38 2.52 6.03
N VAL A 127 9.52 3.16 5.76
CA VAL A 127 10.87 2.61 6.00
C VAL A 127 11.04 2.23 7.47
N THR A 128 10.68 3.14 8.37
CA THR A 128 10.82 2.94 9.83
C THR A 128 9.94 1.78 10.31
N LEU A 129 8.70 1.69 9.84
CA LEU A 129 7.77 0.65 10.25
C LEU A 129 8.11 -0.73 9.66
N ALA A 130 8.48 -0.79 8.38
CA ALA A 130 8.70 -2.04 7.66
C ALA A 130 9.99 -2.76 8.06
N LYS A 131 11.04 -2.01 8.45
CA LYS A 131 12.38 -2.56 8.68
C LYS A 131 12.37 -3.79 9.59
N ASN A 132 12.77 -4.93 9.03
CA ASN A 132 12.81 -6.25 9.68
C ASN A 132 11.46 -6.79 10.20
N LYS A 133 10.33 -6.19 9.80
CA LYS A 133 9.00 -6.51 10.35
C LYS A 133 8.00 -6.92 9.28
N TYR A 134 7.84 -6.13 8.22
CA TYR A 134 6.76 -6.31 7.25
C TYR A 134 7.28 -6.32 5.82
N LEU A 135 6.55 -7.02 4.95
CA LEU A 135 6.75 -6.95 3.50
C LEU A 135 6.08 -5.69 2.99
N VAL A 136 6.77 -4.85 2.23
CA VAL A 136 6.15 -3.64 1.65
C VAL A 136 5.57 -3.95 0.28
N LEU A 137 4.33 -3.50 0.03
CA LEU A 137 3.69 -3.49 -1.27
C LEU A 137 3.41 -2.05 -1.70
N THR A 138 4.05 -1.62 -2.79
CA THR A 138 3.93 -0.28 -3.38
C THR A 138 3.88 -0.37 -4.89
N ASP A 139 3.33 0.62 -5.56
CA ASP A 139 3.45 0.78 -7.01
C ASP A 139 4.55 1.77 -7.41
N ASP A 140 5.12 2.51 -6.46
CA ASP A 140 6.16 3.50 -6.70
C ASP A 140 7.52 2.81 -6.89
N PHE A 141 8.07 2.97 -8.09
CA PHE A 141 9.36 2.37 -8.45
C PHE A 141 10.54 2.98 -7.69
N LYS A 142 10.50 4.29 -7.39
CA LYS A 142 11.57 4.97 -6.64
C LYS A 142 11.58 4.51 -5.18
N LEU A 143 10.40 4.40 -4.56
CA LEU A 143 10.27 3.87 -3.20
C LEU A 143 10.68 2.40 -3.14
N ALA A 144 10.16 1.55 -4.03
CA ALA A 144 10.51 0.13 -4.07
C ALA A 144 12.02 -0.11 -4.18
N ASN A 145 12.69 0.58 -5.11
CA ASN A 145 14.14 0.47 -5.27
C ASN A 145 14.90 0.95 -4.04
N TYR A 146 14.42 2.01 -3.38
CA TYR A 146 15.05 2.52 -2.17
C TYR A 146 14.96 1.52 -1.04
N LEU A 147 13.76 1.01 -0.75
CA LEU A 147 13.52 0.02 0.30
C LEU A 147 14.39 -1.22 0.09
N GLN A 148 14.44 -1.75 -1.14
CA GLN A 148 15.29 -2.89 -1.47
C GLN A 148 16.78 -2.58 -1.24
N LYS A 149 17.26 -1.39 -1.61
CA LYS A 149 18.66 -0.97 -1.38
C LYS A 149 19.02 -0.89 0.10
N VAL A 150 18.07 -0.53 0.96
CA VAL A 150 18.29 -0.48 2.42
C VAL A 150 17.93 -1.80 3.13
N GLY A 151 17.73 -2.88 2.36
CA GLY A 151 17.52 -4.23 2.89
C GLY A 151 16.10 -4.49 3.40
N ILE A 152 15.11 -3.75 2.93
CA ILE A 152 13.69 -3.96 3.25
C ILE A 152 13.04 -4.73 2.12
N ASP A 153 12.54 -5.93 2.44
CA ASP A 153 11.79 -6.75 1.51
C ASP A 153 10.55 -6.01 1.01
N THR A 154 10.55 -5.76 -0.29
CA THR A 154 9.56 -4.91 -0.96
C THR A 154 9.24 -5.46 -2.32
N ILE A 155 7.95 -5.44 -2.66
CA ILE A 155 7.47 -5.83 -3.98
C ILE A 155 6.79 -4.64 -4.61
N ASN A 156 7.23 -4.32 -5.84
CA ASN A 156 6.47 -3.41 -6.68
C ASN A 156 5.27 -4.16 -7.27
N PHE A 157 4.06 -3.66 -7.04
CA PHE A 157 2.82 -4.31 -7.47
C PHE A 157 2.77 -4.55 -8.99
N ASN A 158 3.40 -3.68 -9.80
CA ASN A 158 3.50 -3.86 -11.25
C ASN A 158 4.28 -5.12 -11.64
N ASN A 159 5.23 -5.56 -10.81
CA ASN A 159 5.94 -6.82 -11.05
C ASN A 159 5.00 -8.00 -10.82
N ILE A 160 4.15 -7.97 -9.80
CA ILE A 160 3.18 -9.04 -9.55
C ILE A 160 2.14 -9.11 -10.68
N ARG A 161 1.65 -7.95 -11.13
CA ARG A 161 0.71 -7.84 -12.28
C ARG A 161 1.27 -8.50 -13.55
N THR A 162 2.59 -8.40 -13.75
CA THR A 162 3.27 -8.90 -14.97
C THR A 162 3.69 -10.37 -14.85
N TYR A 163 4.21 -10.79 -13.68
CA TYR A 163 4.90 -12.08 -13.52
C TYR A 163 4.15 -13.08 -12.61
N GLY A 164 3.12 -12.63 -11.91
CA GLY A 164 2.38 -13.40 -10.91
C GLY A 164 3.17 -13.70 -9.64
N TRP A 165 2.54 -14.45 -8.73
CA TRP A 165 3.07 -14.88 -7.43
C TRP A 165 2.70 -16.33 -7.09
#